data_AF-A0A3M7F0V2-F1
#
_entry.id   AF-A0A3M7F0V2-F1
#
_cell.length_a   1.000
_cell.length_b   1.000
_cell.length_c   1.000
_cell.angle_alpha   90.00
_cell.angle_beta   90.00
_cell.angle_gamma   90.00
#
_symmetry.space_group_name_H-M   'P 1'
#
loop_
_entity.id
_entity.type
_entity.pdbx_description
1 polymer ?
#
loop_
_entity_poly.entity_id
_entity_poly.type
_entity_poly.pdbx_seq_one_letter_code
_entity_poly.pdbx_strand_id
1 'polypeptide(L)'
;LPKLFGPLRERYASRPGGYTRVLRIEPVKEDQAPSAILELVDGPKDMRFAITAKTIAAAREKGHQINDMTAANIAKVTKFRKNADTELEDMVEKFERLAAEGDEGVEEVKKKKVYPELPRSR
;
A
#
# COMPACT_ATOMS: atom_id res chain seq x y z
N LEU A 1 15.42 18.61 9.19
CA LEU A 1 16.55 17.66 9.01
C LEU A 1 16.54 16.44 9.95
N PRO A 2 16.15 16.53 11.25
CA PRO A 2 16.24 15.39 12.18
C PRO A 2 15.58 14.08 11.70
N LYS A 3 14.40 14.17 11.07
CA LYS A 3 13.70 12.99 10.52
C LYS A 3 14.48 12.25 9.43
N LEU A 4 15.23 12.99 8.60
CA LEU A 4 16.00 12.41 7.50
C LEU A 4 17.23 11.67 8.04
N PHE A 5 18.02 12.33 8.90
CA PHE A 5 19.26 11.77 9.44
C PHE A 5 19.08 10.85 10.66
N GLY A 6 17.88 10.81 11.25
CA GLY A 6 17.49 9.85 12.28
C GLY A 6 16.71 8.68 11.69
N PRO A 7 15.38 8.61 11.86
CA PRO A 7 14.61 7.40 11.59
C PRO A 7 14.66 6.91 10.14
N LEU A 8 14.76 7.81 9.14
CA LEU A 8 14.87 7.39 7.74
C LEU A 8 16.26 6.82 7.42
N ARG A 9 17.33 7.43 7.95
CA ARG A 9 18.69 6.90 7.85
C ARG A 9 18.77 5.50 8.48
N GLU A 10 18.25 5.35 9.69
CA GLU A 10 18.28 4.08 10.42
C GLU A 10 17.47 2.98 9.73
N ARG A 11 16.30 3.32 9.17
CA ARG A 11 15.45 2.37 8.44
C ARG A 11 16.17 1.78 7.22
N TYR A 12 16.92 2.60 6.49
CA TYR A 12 17.50 2.21 5.21
C TYR A 12 18.99 1.88 5.26
N ALA A 13 19.60 1.85 6.45
CA ALA A 13 21.05 1.67 6.61
C ALA A 13 21.58 0.39 5.95
N SER A 14 20.80 -0.70 5.93
CA SER A 14 21.16 -1.99 5.34
C SER A 14 20.65 -2.20 3.90
N ARG A 15 19.89 -1.24 3.34
CA ARG A 15 19.19 -1.41 2.06
C ARG A 15 19.99 -0.75 0.92
N PRO A 16 20.48 -1.53 -0.07
CA PRO A 16 21.26 -1.00 -1.20
C PRO A 16 20.34 -0.37 -2.27
N GLY A 17 19.83 0.82 -2.00
CA GLY A 17 18.95 1.56 -2.90
C GLY A 17 17.49 1.11 -2.92
N GLY A 18 16.68 1.73 -3.78
CA GLY A 18 15.25 1.41 -3.91
C GLY A 18 14.44 1.74 -2.66
N TYR A 19 14.60 2.96 -2.12
CA TYR A 19 13.92 3.43 -0.91
C TYR A 19 12.47 3.86 -1.14
N THR A 20 12.08 4.01 -2.41
CA THR A 20 10.75 4.42 -2.83
C THR A 20 10.09 3.33 -3.64
N ARG A 21 8.75 3.33 -3.64
CA ARG A 21 7.92 2.51 -4.52
C ARG A 21 6.88 3.39 -5.19
N VAL A 22 6.64 3.13 -6.47
CA VAL A 22 5.59 3.77 -7.26
C VAL A 22 4.55 2.71 -7.59
N LEU A 23 3.32 2.90 -7.10
CA LEU A 23 2.18 2.02 -7.34
C LEU A 23 1.20 2.74 -8.25
N ARG A 24 0.95 2.22 -9.45
CA ARG A 24 -0.05 2.78 -10.36
C ARG A 24 -1.45 2.59 -9.78
N ILE A 25 -2.28 3.61 -9.90
CA ILE A 25 -3.68 3.61 -9.49
C ILE A 25 -4.57 4.16 -10.61
N GLU A 26 -5.87 4.05 -10.43
CA GLU A 26 -6.85 4.66 -11.32
C GLU A 26 -6.70 6.19 -11.39
N PRO A 27 -7.04 6.83 -12.52
CA PRO A 27 -7.01 8.28 -12.67
C PRO A 27 -7.89 8.99 -11.63
N VAL A 28 -7.27 9.82 -10.79
CA VAL A 28 -7.95 10.57 -9.71
C VAL A 28 -8.59 11.87 -10.24
N LYS A 29 -8.20 12.30 -11.44
CA LYS A 29 -8.62 13.54 -12.09
C LYS A 29 -9.59 13.27 -13.24
N GLU A 30 -10.39 14.26 -13.59
CA GLU A 30 -11.34 14.16 -14.72
C GLU A 30 -10.65 14.02 -16.08
N ASP A 31 -9.44 14.57 -16.23
CA ASP A 31 -8.61 14.54 -17.45
C ASP A 31 -8.06 13.15 -17.83
N GLN A 32 -8.35 12.13 -17.03
CA GLN A 32 -7.86 10.75 -17.21
C GLN A 32 -6.33 10.63 -17.19
N ALA A 33 -5.61 11.58 -16.57
CA ALA A 33 -4.17 11.50 -16.42
C ALA A 33 -3.76 10.27 -15.57
N PRO A 34 -2.76 9.47 -16.02
CA PRO A 34 -2.24 8.35 -15.24
C PRO A 34 -1.80 8.80 -13.85
N SER A 35 -2.26 8.07 -12.82
CA SER A 35 -2.00 8.40 -11.42
C SER A 35 -1.21 7.28 -10.73
N ALA A 36 -0.45 7.64 -9.70
CA ALA A 36 0.32 6.69 -8.91
C ALA A 36 0.50 7.16 -7.46
N ILE A 37 0.70 6.21 -6.56
CA ILE A 37 1.12 6.44 -5.18
C ILE A 37 2.65 6.31 -5.13
N LEU A 38 3.32 7.37 -4.67
CA LEU A 38 4.74 7.33 -4.31
C LEU A 38 4.83 7.11 -2.80
N GLU A 39 5.51 6.06 -2.39
CA GLU A 39 5.68 5.72 -0.98
C GLU A 39 7.14 5.43 -0.62
N LEU A 40 7.43 5.54 0.68
CA LEU A 40 8.68 5.13 1.30
C LEU A 40 8.54 3.69 1.78
N VAL A 41 9.39 2.79 1.28
CA VAL A 41 9.34 1.35 1.59
C VAL A 41 9.63 1.10 3.07
N ASP A 42 9.20 -0.05 3.58
CA ASP A 42 9.49 -0.48 4.95
C ASP A 42 9.01 0.54 6.02
N GLY A 43 8.06 1.41 5.62
CA GLY A 43 7.50 2.47 6.46
C GLY A 43 6.15 2.10 7.07
N PRO A 44 5.64 2.95 7.97
CA PRO A 44 4.35 2.72 8.62
C PRO A 44 3.14 2.82 7.67
N LYS A 45 3.35 3.37 6.45
CA LYS A 45 2.33 3.55 5.41
C LYS A 45 2.70 2.82 4.12
N ASP A 46 3.40 1.68 4.22
CA ASP A 46 3.74 0.85 3.05
C ASP A 46 2.47 0.12 2.54
N MET A 47 1.94 0.56 1.41
CA MET A 47 0.73 0.00 0.80
C MET A 47 0.96 -1.39 0.24
N ARG A 48 2.16 -1.69 -0.29
CA ARG A 48 2.45 -3.05 -0.76
C ARG A 48 2.45 -4.04 0.39
N PHE A 49 2.98 -3.65 1.55
CA PHE A 49 2.92 -4.44 2.78
C PHE A 49 1.47 -4.70 3.22
N ALA A 50 0.65 -3.64 3.31
CA ALA A 50 -0.75 -3.74 3.70
C ALA A 50 -1.59 -4.60 2.73
N ILE A 51 -1.43 -4.43 1.41
CA ILE A 51 -2.13 -5.24 0.40
C ILE A 51 -1.71 -6.71 0.49
N THR A 52 -0.43 -6.98 0.77
CA THR A 52 0.07 -8.36 0.93
C THR A 52 -0.56 -9.01 2.16
N ALA A 53 -0.60 -8.32 3.30
CA ALA A 53 -1.28 -8.80 4.51
C ALA A 53 -2.78 -9.08 4.26
N LYS A 54 -3.50 -8.14 3.61
CA LYS A 54 -4.91 -8.33 3.24
C LYS A 54 -5.12 -9.53 2.31
N THR A 55 -4.19 -9.77 1.39
CA THR A 55 -4.23 -10.92 0.47
C THR A 55 -4.05 -12.23 1.22
N ILE A 56 -3.16 -12.29 2.22
CA ILE A 56 -2.98 -13.47 3.07
C ILE A 56 -4.24 -13.73 3.89
N ALA A 57 -4.78 -12.72 4.56
CA ALA A 57 -6.02 -12.82 5.34
C ALA A 57 -7.17 -13.42 4.50
N ALA A 58 -7.39 -12.86 3.30
CA ALA A 58 -8.42 -13.35 2.38
C ALA A 58 -8.14 -14.77 1.85
N ALA A 59 -6.87 -15.15 1.67
CA ALA A 59 -6.51 -16.50 1.26
C ALA A 59 -6.78 -17.52 2.38
N ARG A 60 -6.46 -17.18 3.63
CA ARG A 60 -6.75 -17.99 4.83
C ARG A 60 -8.25 -18.19 5.01
N GLU A 61 -9.03 -17.11 4.95
CA GLU A 61 -10.49 -17.16 5.04
C GLU A 61 -11.11 -18.08 3.99
N LYS A 62 -10.63 -18.02 2.75
CA LYS A 62 -11.14 -18.82 1.62
C LYS A 62 -10.52 -20.23 1.54
N GLY A 63 -9.59 -20.58 2.43
CA GLY A 63 -8.83 -21.83 2.36
C GLY A 63 -7.97 -21.98 1.08
N HIS A 64 -7.62 -20.87 0.43
CA HIS A 64 -6.78 -20.87 -0.76
C HIS A 64 -5.29 -20.94 -0.39
N GLN A 65 -4.54 -21.68 -1.19
CA GLN A 65 -3.08 -21.70 -1.07
C GLN A 65 -2.47 -20.38 -1.55
N ILE A 66 -1.33 -20.02 -0.95
CA ILE A 66 -0.54 -18.87 -1.38
C ILE A 66 0.07 -19.18 -2.75
N ASN A 67 -0.22 -18.32 -3.73
CA ASN A 67 0.38 -18.42 -5.07
C ASN A 67 1.81 -17.82 -5.11
N ASP A 68 2.54 -18.11 -6.18
CA ASP A 68 3.92 -17.66 -6.38
C ASP A 68 4.09 -16.14 -6.31
N MET A 69 3.12 -15.40 -6.85
CA MET A 69 3.16 -13.93 -6.85
C MET A 69 3.04 -13.37 -5.43
N THR A 70 2.16 -13.95 -4.60
CA THR A 70 1.99 -13.57 -3.20
C THR A 70 3.21 -13.99 -2.38
N ALA A 71 3.77 -15.18 -2.60
CA ALA A 71 5.03 -15.60 -1.98
C ALA A 71 6.19 -14.64 -2.31
N ALA A 72 6.33 -14.24 -3.57
CA ALA A 72 7.32 -13.25 -3.99
C ALA A 72 7.08 -11.86 -3.36
N ASN A 73 5.82 -11.48 -3.13
CA ASN A 73 5.48 -10.22 -2.47
C ASN A 73 5.82 -10.24 -0.99
N ILE A 74 5.52 -11.35 -0.30
CA ILE A 74 5.91 -11.58 1.10
C ILE A 74 7.42 -11.41 1.22
N ALA A 75 8.20 -12.15 0.42
CA ALA A 75 9.66 -12.03 0.42
C ALA A 75 10.15 -10.59 0.16
N LYS A 76 9.50 -9.84 -0.73
CA LYS A 76 9.87 -8.44 -1.03
C LYS A 76 9.61 -7.48 0.12
N VAL A 77 8.50 -7.63 0.84
CA VAL A 77 8.09 -6.69 1.89
C VAL A 77 8.69 -7.05 3.25
N THR A 78 9.24 -8.27 3.41
CA THR A 78 9.89 -8.71 4.65
C THR A 78 11.42 -8.60 4.63
N LYS A 79 12.06 -8.75 3.45
CA LYS A 79 13.53 -8.90 3.32
C LYS A 79 14.41 -7.92 4.12
N PHE A 80 14.04 -6.65 4.22
CA PHE A 80 14.87 -5.62 4.88
C PHE A 80 14.20 -4.98 6.11
N ARG A 81 13.04 -5.50 6.51
CA ARG A 81 12.29 -4.99 7.66
C ARG A 81 12.73 -5.77 8.91
N LYS A 82 13.01 -5.07 10.01
CA LYS A 82 13.62 -5.66 11.21
C LYS A 82 12.73 -6.72 11.88
N ASN A 83 11.46 -6.40 12.10
CA ASN A 83 10.48 -7.28 12.75
C ASN A 83 9.42 -7.74 11.74
N ALA A 84 9.88 -8.15 10.56
CA ALA A 84 9.00 -8.31 9.41
C ALA A 84 7.89 -9.33 9.62
N ASP A 85 8.21 -10.51 10.15
CA ASP A 85 7.28 -11.62 10.27
C ASP A 85 6.19 -11.32 11.31
N THR A 86 6.59 -10.78 12.47
CA THR A 86 5.65 -10.37 13.52
C THR A 86 4.76 -9.22 13.06
N GLU A 87 5.35 -8.16 12.47
CA GLU A 87 4.56 -7.03 11.96
C GLU A 87 3.61 -7.44 10.82
N LEU A 88 3.98 -8.45 10.04
CA LEU A 88 3.15 -8.95 8.95
C LEU A 88 1.98 -9.74 9.52
N GLU A 89 2.24 -10.65 10.46
CA GLU A 89 1.19 -11.43 11.13
C GLU A 89 0.21 -10.52 11.88
N ASP A 90 0.71 -9.55 12.66
CA ASP A 90 -0.11 -8.54 13.35
C ASP A 90 -1.06 -7.82 12.38
N MET A 91 -0.57 -7.52 11.17
CA MET A 91 -1.36 -6.85 10.14
C MET A 91 -2.36 -7.79 9.46
N VAL A 92 -2.02 -9.06 9.29
CA VAL A 92 -2.94 -10.09 8.80
C VAL A 92 -4.08 -10.28 9.79
N GLU A 93 -3.78 -10.49 11.07
CA GLU A 93 -4.79 -10.60 12.14
C GLU A 93 -5.69 -9.35 12.20
N LYS A 94 -5.10 -8.16 12.02
CA LYS A 94 -5.88 -6.92 11.92
C LYS A 94 -6.87 -6.97 10.76
N PHE A 95 -6.47 -7.44 9.58
CA PHE A 95 -7.37 -7.55 8.43
C PHE A 95 -8.42 -8.66 8.61
N GLU A 96 -8.09 -9.77 9.24
CA GLU A 96 -9.05 -10.82 9.60
C GLU A 96 -10.12 -10.29 10.56
N ARG A 97 -9.73 -9.52 11.58
CA ARG A 97 -10.67 -8.85 12.49
C ARG A 97 -11.56 -7.85 11.76
N LEU A 98 -10.99 -6.98 10.92
CA LEU A 98 -11.77 -6.01 10.14
C LEU A 98 -12.75 -6.69 9.18
N ALA A 99 -12.38 -7.84 8.61
CA ALA A 99 -13.30 -8.63 7.79
C ALA A 99 -14.47 -9.20 8.60
N ALA A 100 -14.21 -9.65 9.84
CA ALA A 100 -15.24 -10.17 10.74
C ALA A 100 -16.19 -9.09 11.30
N GLU A 101 -15.67 -7.89 11.56
CA GLU A 101 -16.45 -6.73 12.02
C GLU A 101 -17.39 -6.17 10.92
N GLY A 102 -17.12 -6.50 9.65
CA GLY A 102 -17.84 -5.98 8.50
C GLY A 102 -17.24 -4.66 8.00
N ASP A 103 -17.28 -4.46 6.69
CA ASP A 103 -16.74 -3.24 6.06
C ASP A 103 -17.77 -2.11 6.16
N GLU A 104 -17.38 -0.93 6.66
CA GLU A 104 -18.24 0.28 6.72
C GLU A 104 -18.57 0.85 5.31
N GLY A 105 -18.15 0.14 4.26
CA GLY A 105 -18.23 0.54 2.87
C GLY A 105 -16.98 1.30 2.42
N VAL A 106 -16.84 1.45 1.11
CA VAL A 106 -15.73 2.20 0.51
C VAL A 106 -16.19 3.64 0.28
N GLU A 107 -15.43 4.61 0.77
CA GLU A 107 -15.66 6.01 0.43
C GLU A 107 -15.49 6.21 -1.08
N GLU A 108 -16.54 6.68 -1.77
CA GLU A 108 -16.46 6.95 -3.20
C GLU A 108 -15.48 8.09 -3.49
N VAL A 109 -14.41 7.77 -4.21
CA VAL A 109 -13.43 8.77 -4.65
C VAL A 109 -14.04 9.62 -5.76
N LYS A 110 -14.51 10.82 -5.42
CA LYS A 110 -14.95 11.82 -6.40
C LYS A 110 -13.75 12.32 -7.20
N LYS A 111 -13.82 12.25 -8.54
CA LYS A 111 -12.76 12.75 -9.42
C LYS A 111 -12.55 14.25 -9.20
N LYS A 112 -11.29 14.66 -9.05
CA LYS A 112 -10.92 16.07 -8.88
C LYS A 112 -11.13 16.81 -10.21
N LYS A 113 -11.94 17.88 -10.19
CA LYS A 113 -12.08 18.80 -11.33
C LYS A 113 -10.71 19.42 -11.66
N VAL A 114 -10.41 19.50 -12.95
CA VAL A 114 -9.17 20.05 -13.51
C VAL A 114 -9.46 21.29 -14.33
N TYR A 115 -10.52 21.27 -15.12
CA TYR A 115 -10.89 22.36 -16.01
C TYR A 115 -11.84 23.35 -15.31
N PRO A 116 -11.67 24.67 -15.55
CA PRO A 116 -12.64 25.66 -15.10
C PRO A 116 -13.97 25.47 -15.84
N GLU A 117 -15.07 25.93 -15.23
CA GLU A 117 -16.36 25.97 -15.90
C GLU A 117 -16.34 27.03 -17.00
N LEU A 118 -16.20 26.58 -18.25
CA LEU A 118 -16.26 27.47 -19.40
C LEU A 118 -17.73 27.73 -19.75
N PRO A 119 -18.11 28.98 -20.07
CA PRO A 119 -19.42 29.25 -20.63
C PRO A 119 -19.58 28.39 -21.87
N ARG A 120 -20.72 27.68 -21.99
CA ARG A 120 -21.02 26.84 -23.16
C ARG A 120 -20.81 27.67 -24.42
N SER A 121 -19.82 27.31 -25.24
CA SER A 121 -19.74 27.85 -26.59
C SER A 121 -21.00 27.40 -27.32
N ARG A 122 -21.85 28.36 -27.68
CA ARG A 122 -22.96 28.14 -28.62
C ARG A 122 -22.42 27.73 -29.97
#